data_AF-A0A9E2GK68-F1
#
_entry.id   AF-A0A9E2GK68-F1
#
_cell.length_a   1.000
_cell.length_b   1.000
_cell.length_c   1.000
_cell.angle_alpha   90.00
_cell.angle_beta   90.00
_cell.angle_gamma   90.00
#
_symmetry.space_group_name_H-M   'P 1'
#
loop_
_entity.id
_entity.type
_entity.pdbx_description
1 polymer ?
#
loop_
_entity_poly.entity_id
_entity_poly.type
_entity_poly.pdbx_seq_one_letter_code
_entity_poly.pdbx_strand_id
1 'polypeptide(L)'
;MMTIPTSVGRLSAVAVRLLTVIWLSFLPFVVEAADLVPLPALSAHVTDLTATLTPEQRATLETATAAIEREKGAQVAILILPTTQPEAIEQFGIRLAEAWKIGRGGVDDGVIVIVAKDDRKMRIEVGYGLEGAIPDAVAKRIVSDLMAPRFRQGDFAGGLEAAVAAIGKSIAGEALPLPASSGAADGLDGSNLIVLLFVVIAFSGVLRAMFGGVGSLAAAGVAGWLGWAIFASVLAAGLSGVAAFVFSFARGNSGWSSGGRGGHGGTFGGGWSGGGGGWSGGGGGFGGGGASGGW
;
A
#
# COMPACT_ATOMS: atom_id res chain seq x y z
N MET A 1 22.45 -23.65 76.39
CA MET A 1 21.17 -23.00 76.74
C MET A 1 20.97 -21.81 75.82
N MET A 2 20.07 -21.91 74.83
CA MET A 2 19.54 -20.73 74.14
C MET A 2 18.16 -21.11 73.56
N THR A 3 17.10 -20.80 74.29
CA THR A 3 15.71 -20.98 73.84
C THR A 3 15.19 -19.63 73.36
N ILE A 4 14.92 -19.50 72.07
CA ILE A 4 14.33 -18.30 71.46
C ILE A 4 12.82 -18.32 71.76
N PRO A 5 12.22 -17.26 72.31
CA PRO A 5 10.78 -17.21 72.55
C PRO A 5 10.05 -16.83 71.25
N THR A 6 9.14 -17.69 70.78
CA THR A 6 8.25 -17.43 69.66
C THR A 6 6.90 -16.88 70.14
N SER A 7 6.83 -15.57 70.41
CA SER A 7 5.53 -14.91 70.63
C SER A 7 4.91 -14.52 69.30
N VAL A 8 4.15 -15.43 68.68
CA VAL A 8 3.33 -15.09 67.51
C VAL A 8 2.04 -14.45 68.02
N GLY A 9 1.97 -13.11 67.98
CA GLY A 9 0.78 -12.35 68.37
C GLY A 9 -0.42 -12.70 67.49
N ARG A 10 -1.54 -13.09 68.11
CA ARG A 10 -2.81 -13.36 67.41
C ARG A 10 -3.37 -12.05 66.87
N LEU A 11 -3.30 -11.85 65.56
CA LEU A 11 -3.96 -10.72 64.88
C LEU A 11 -5.49 -10.85 65.05
N SER A 12 -6.16 -9.75 65.36
CA SER A 12 -7.62 -9.72 65.50
C SER A 12 -8.29 -9.93 64.14
N ALA A 13 -9.49 -10.53 64.12
CA ALA A 13 -10.24 -10.77 62.89
C ALA A 13 -10.50 -9.48 62.08
N VAL A 14 -10.52 -8.32 62.75
CA VAL A 14 -10.67 -7.00 62.12
C VAL A 14 -9.39 -6.60 61.38
N ALA A 15 -8.21 -6.85 61.94
CA ALA A 15 -6.94 -6.56 61.28
C ALA A 15 -6.75 -7.42 60.02
N VAL A 16 -7.16 -8.70 60.07
CA VAL A 16 -7.12 -9.58 58.89
C VAL A 16 -8.07 -9.07 57.79
N ARG A 17 -9.29 -8.63 58.13
CA ARG A 17 -10.26 -8.08 57.17
C ARG A 17 -9.79 -6.78 56.51
N LEU A 18 -9.15 -5.89 57.27
CA LEU A 18 -8.61 -4.64 56.73
C LEU A 18 -7.42 -4.90 55.79
N LEU A 19 -6.55 -5.84 56.15
CA LEU A 19 -5.43 -6.24 55.30
C LEU A 19 -5.90 -6.90 53.99
N THR A 20 -6.97 -7.70 54.00
CA THR A 20 -7.52 -8.28 52.77
C THR A 20 -8.16 -7.24 51.86
N VAL A 21 -8.84 -6.22 52.41
CA VAL A 21 -9.41 -5.14 51.59
C VAL A 21 -8.32 -4.28 50.96
N ILE A 22 -7.27 -3.96 51.73
CA ILE A 22 -6.10 -3.23 51.21
C ILE A 22 -5.42 -4.06 50.13
N TRP A 23 -5.23 -5.36 50.34
CA TRP A 23 -4.60 -6.25 49.35
C TRP A 23 -5.42 -6.38 48.06
N LEU A 24 -6.76 -6.45 48.16
CA LEU A 24 -7.66 -6.43 47.01
C LEU A 24 -7.64 -5.07 46.26
N SER A 25 -7.31 -3.97 46.94
CA SER A 25 -7.20 -2.63 46.35
C SER A 25 -5.93 -2.46 45.50
N PHE A 26 -4.94 -3.33 45.68
CA PHE A 26 -3.67 -3.35 44.92
C PHE A 26 -3.66 -4.37 43.78
N LEU A 27 -4.80 -5.01 43.46
CA LEU A 27 -4.88 -5.85 42.27
C LEU A 27 -4.69 -4.98 41.02
N PRO A 28 -3.63 -5.18 40.22
CA PRO A 28 -3.48 -4.49 38.96
C PRO A 28 -4.67 -4.85 38.07
N PHE A 29 -5.46 -3.85 37.70
CA PHE A 29 -6.47 -4.00 36.66
C PHE A 29 -5.70 -4.19 35.35
N VAL A 30 -5.53 -5.44 34.93
CA VAL A 30 -4.97 -5.75 33.61
C VAL A 30 -6.04 -5.33 32.60
N VAL A 31 -5.90 -4.11 32.07
CA VAL A 31 -6.62 -3.73 30.86
C VAL A 31 -5.95 -4.52 29.74
N GLU A 32 -6.61 -5.59 29.31
CA GLU A 32 -6.24 -6.31 28.10
C GLU A 32 -6.44 -5.31 26.95
N ALA A 33 -5.33 -4.80 26.40
CA ALA A 33 -5.38 -3.98 25.20
C ALA A 33 -5.86 -4.91 24.08
N ALA A 34 -7.11 -4.76 23.66
CA ALA A 34 -7.66 -5.55 22.59
C ALA A 34 -6.90 -5.20 21.30
N ASP A 35 -6.23 -6.19 20.71
CA ASP A 35 -5.48 -6.02 19.47
C ASP A 35 -6.43 -5.56 18.35
N LEU A 36 -6.07 -4.46 17.69
CA LEU A 36 -6.84 -3.93 16.56
C LEU A 36 -6.73 -4.84 15.34
N VAL A 37 -7.76 -4.83 14.50
CA VAL A 37 -7.74 -5.58 13.24
C VAL A 37 -6.61 -5.04 12.33
N PRO A 38 -5.74 -5.92 11.81
CA PRO A 38 -4.66 -5.50 10.90
C PRO A 38 -5.23 -5.01 9.58
N LEU A 39 -4.58 -4.00 8.99
CA LEU A 39 -4.99 -3.46 7.69
C LEU A 39 -4.54 -4.40 6.56
N PRO A 40 -5.43 -4.80 5.65
CA PRO A 40 -5.05 -5.62 4.50
C PRO A 40 -4.15 -4.85 3.53
N ALA A 41 -3.24 -5.56 2.87
CA ALA A 41 -2.41 -4.98 1.82
C ALA A 41 -3.26 -4.63 0.60
N LEU A 42 -3.05 -3.43 0.07
CA LEU A 42 -3.68 -2.99 -1.16
C LEU A 42 -3.05 -3.73 -2.35
N SER A 43 -3.88 -4.42 -3.12
CA SER A 43 -3.41 -5.18 -4.30
C SER A 43 -4.32 -5.07 -5.52
N ALA A 44 -5.60 -4.75 -5.32
CA ALA A 44 -6.61 -4.58 -6.36
C ALA A 44 -7.68 -3.58 -5.90
N HIS A 45 -8.47 -3.06 -6.84
CA HIS A 45 -9.64 -2.22 -6.52
C HIS A 45 -10.63 -2.94 -5.62
N VAL A 46 -10.73 -4.28 -5.69
CA VAL A 46 -11.64 -5.08 -4.88
C VAL A 46 -10.86 -6.09 -4.05
N THR A 47 -10.93 -5.94 -2.74
CA THR A 47 -10.34 -6.88 -1.76
C THR A 47 -11.47 -7.54 -0.98
N ASP A 48 -11.71 -8.83 -1.22
CA ASP A 48 -12.68 -9.64 -0.48
C ASP A 48 -11.99 -10.70 0.36
N LEU A 49 -11.94 -10.49 1.68
CA LEU A 49 -11.34 -11.40 2.66
C LEU A 49 -12.32 -12.45 3.18
N THR A 50 -13.57 -12.41 2.71
CA THR A 50 -14.68 -13.24 3.20
C THR A 50 -15.17 -14.26 2.19
N ALA A 51 -14.63 -14.23 0.96
CA ALA A 51 -15.12 -15.01 -0.18
C ALA A 51 -16.64 -14.87 -0.37
N THR A 52 -17.15 -13.66 -0.18
CA THR A 52 -18.56 -13.32 -0.36
C THR A 52 -18.92 -13.16 -1.83
N LEU A 53 -17.99 -12.68 -2.64
CA LEU A 53 -18.17 -12.48 -4.07
C LEU A 53 -17.71 -13.69 -4.87
N THR A 54 -18.44 -14.05 -5.92
CA THR A 54 -17.93 -14.97 -6.93
C THR A 54 -16.82 -14.29 -7.75
N PRO A 55 -15.95 -15.05 -8.43
CA PRO A 55 -14.92 -14.49 -9.32
C PRO A 55 -15.50 -13.53 -10.37
N GLU A 56 -16.68 -13.85 -10.93
CA GLU A 56 -17.35 -13.05 -11.95
C GLU A 56 -17.88 -11.73 -11.37
N GLN A 57 -18.46 -11.77 -10.17
CA GLN A 57 -18.94 -10.57 -9.46
C GLN A 57 -17.78 -9.64 -9.09
N ARG A 58 -16.68 -10.22 -8.59
CA ARG A 58 -15.46 -9.48 -8.30
C ARG A 58 -14.91 -8.82 -9.57
N ALA A 59 -14.78 -9.56 -10.67
CA ALA A 59 -14.29 -9.02 -11.93
C ALA A 59 -15.19 -7.91 -12.50
N THR A 60 -16.51 -8.02 -12.31
CA THR A 60 -17.49 -7.00 -12.71
C THR A 60 -17.26 -5.70 -11.93
N LEU A 61 -17.10 -5.80 -10.59
CA LEU A 61 -16.79 -4.66 -9.74
C LEU A 61 -15.43 -4.04 -10.07
N GLU A 62 -14.38 -4.84 -10.25
CA GLU A 62 -13.05 -4.36 -10.65
C GLU A 62 -13.08 -3.62 -12.00
N THR A 63 -13.84 -4.13 -12.96
CA THR A 63 -14.03 -3.47 -14.26
C THR A 63 -14.74 -2.13 -14.11
N ALA A 64 -15.78 -2.07 -13.28
CA ALA A 64 -16.54 -0.85 -13.04
C ALA A 64 -15.70 0.21 -12.31
N THR A 65 -14.95 -0.15 -11.26
CA THR A 65 -14.07 0.79 -10.55
C THR A 65 -12.92 1.26 -11.42
N ALA A 66 -12.31 0.38 -12.23
CA ALA A 66 -11.26 0.75 -13.17
C ALA A 66 -11.78 1.66 -14.29
N ALA A 67 -13.06 1.57 -14.67
CA ALA A 67 -13.67 2.49 -15.62
C ALA A 67 -13.75 3.92 -15.04
N ILE A 68 -14.16 4.06 -13.78
CA ILE A 68 -14.20 5.38 -13.10
C ILE A 68 -12.81 6.00 -13.08
N GLU A 69 -11.78 5.23 -12.71
CA GLU A 69 -10.39 5.71 -12.67
C GLU A 69 -9.90 6.14 -14.06
N ARG A 70 -10.19 5.36 -15.11
CA ARG A 70 -9.77 5.69 -16.48
C ARG A 70 -10.47 6.93 -17.04
N GLU A 71 -11.76 7.09 -16.74
CA GLU A 71 -12.58 8.16 -17.33
C GLU A 71 -12.49 9.47 -16.56
N LYS A 72 -12.34 9.39 -15.23
CA LYS A 72 -12.43 10.55 -14.32
C LYS A 72 -11.18 10.76 -13.46
N GLY A 73 -10.26 9.80 -13.44
CA GLY A 73 -9.06 9.84 -12.59
C GLY A 73 -9.31 9.45 -11.13
N ALA A 74 -10.58 9.43 -10.70
CA ALA A 74 -10.98 9.09 -9.35
C ALA A 74 -10.79 7.59 -9.05
N GLN A 75 -10.18 7.28 -7.92
CA GLN A 75 -9.88 5.90 -7.53
C GLN A 75 -10.94 5.39 -6.55
N VAL A 76 -11.59 4.28 -6.89
CA VAL A 76 -12.61 3.65 -6.04
C VAL A 76 -12.12 2.27 -5.60
N ALA A 77 -11.99 2.07 -4.28
CA ALA A 77 -11.63 0.79 -3.68
C ALA A 77 -12.80 0.18 -2.91
N ILE A 78 -12.87 -1.15 -2.88
CA ILE A 78 -13.85 -1.94 -2.13
C ILE A 78 -13.11 -2.92 -1.23
N LEU A 79 -13.45 -2.92 0.05
CA LEU A 79 -12.97 -3.87 1.03
C LEU A 79 -14.15 -4.60 1.68
N ILE A 80 -14.15 -5.93 1.60
CA ILE A 80 -15.04 -6.80 2.35
C ILE A 80 -14.19 -7.59 3.35
N LEU A 81 -14.51 -7.46 4.63
CA LEU A 81 -13.81 -8.11 5.73
C LEU A 81 -14.81 -8.72 6.74
N PRO A 82 -14.40 -9.72 7.53
CA PRO A 82 -15.28 -10.33 8.52
C PRO A 82 -15.78 -9.30 9.55
N THR A 83 -14.86 -8.62 10.25
CA THR A 83 -15.19 -7.69 11.34
C THR A 83 -14.16 -6.56 11.43
N THR A 84 -14.56 -5.41 11.96
CA THR A 84 -13.64 -4.36 12.42
C THR A 84 -13.44 -4.37 13.93
N GLN A 85 -14.18 -5.21 14.67
CA GLN A 85 -14.10 -5.24 16.13
C GLN A 85 -12.68 -5.62 16.61
N PRO A 86 -12.20 -5.03 17.72
CA PRO A 86 -12.94 -4.16 18.66
C PRO A 86 -13.11 -2.70 18.19
N GLU A 87 -12.57 -2.34 17.03
CA GLU A 87 -12.58 -0.98 16.49
C GLU A 87 -13.93 -0.63 15.84
N ALA A 88 -14.36 0.63 15.99
CA ALA A 88 -15.50 1.14 15.24
C ALA A 88 -15.15 1.24 13.75
N ILE A 89 -16.11 0.96 12.85
CA ILE A 89 -15.84 0.96 11.40
C ILE A 89 -15.35 2.33 10.89
N GLU A 90 -15.75 3.42 11.57
CA GLU A 90 -15.29 4.78 11.32
C GLU A 90 -13.81 4.96 11.62
N GLN A 91 -13.35 4.44 12.76
CA GLN A 91 -11.93 4.51 13.15
C GLN A 91 -11.08 3.62 12.25
N PHE A 92 -11.56 2.40 11.98
CA PHE A 92 -10.93 1.49 11.03
C PHE A 92 -10.79 2.12 9.64
N GLY A 93 -11.86 2.76 9.15
CA GLY A 93 -11.88 3.41 7.85
C GLY A 93 -10.87 4.56 7.71
N ILE A 94 -10.69 5.37 8.76
CA ILE A 94 -9.65 6.41 8.78
C ILE A 94 -8.25 5.79 8.68
N ARG A 95 -7.93 4.77 9.51
CA ARG A 95 -6.63 4.09 9.43
C ARG A 95 -6.39 3.46 8.07
N LEU A 96 -7.44 2.85 7.50
CA LEU A 96 -7.38 2.24 6.17
C LEU A 96 -7.10 3.29 5.10
N ALA A 97 -7.78 4.43 5.15
CA ALA A 97 -7.61 5.54 4.21
C ALA A 97 -6.18 6.11 4.28
N GLU A 98 -5.64 6.31 5.49
CA GLU A 98 -4.25 6.76 5.69
C GLU A 98 -3.21 5.76 5.17
N ALA A 99 -3.48 4.46 5.30
CA ALA A 99 -2.59 3.39 4.83
C ALA A 99 -2.65 3.20 3.32
N TRP A 100 -3.86 3.21 2.75
CA TRP A 100 -4.07 2.92 1.33
C TRP A 100 -3.86 4.15 0.44
N LYS A 101 -4.09 5.36 0.95
CA LYS A 101 -3.92 6.63 0.23
C LYS A 101 -4.54 6.61 -1.17
N ILE A 102 -5.77 6.13 -1.24
CA ILE A 102 -6.55 6.07 -2.48
C ILE A 102 -6.85 7.49 -2.98
N GLY A 103 -6.81 7.67 -4.30
CA GLY A 103 -6.95 8.96 -4.97
C GLY A 103 -5.61 9.51 -5.42
N ARG A 104 -5.61 10.49 -6.32
CA ARG A 104 -4.41 11.17 -6.82
C ARG A 104 -3.93 12.20 -5.80
N GLY A 105 -2.64 12.22 -5.49
CA GLY A 105 -2.05 13.21 -4.59
C GLY A 105 -2.34 14.64 -5.02
N GLY A 106 -2.87 15.45 -4.10
CA GLY A 106 -3.21 16.86 -4.33
C GLY A 106 -4.54 17.10 -5.07
N VAL A 107 -5.15 16.05 -5.63
CA VAL A 107 -6.54 16.09 -6.13
C VAL A 107 -7.47 15.46 -5.11
N ASP A 108 -7.01 14.44 -4.37
CA ASP A 108 -7.73 13.78 -3.27
C ASP A 108 -9.05 13.15 -3.72
N ASP A 109 -9.05 12.53 -4.90
CA ASP A 109 -10.22 11.94 -5.56
C ASP A 109 -10.39 10.43 -5.29
N GLY A 110 -10.19 10.04 -4.03
CA GLY A 110 -10.33 8.66 -3.58
C GLY A 110 -11.70 8.36 -2.94
N VAL A 111 -12.19 7.14 -3.12
CA VAL A 111 -13.35 6.60 -2.38
C VAL A 111 -13.04 5.18 -1.92
N ILE A 112 -13.36 4.85 -0.67
CA ILE A 112 -13.22 3.50 -0.13
C ILE A 112 -14.56 3.02 0.41
N VAL A 113 -15.07 1.93 -0.14
CA VAL A 113 -16.28 1.24 0.35
C VAL A 113 -15.86 0.07 1.23
N ILE A 114 -16.23 0.10 2.51
CA ILE A 114 -15.85 -0.88 3.53
C ILE A 114 -17.10 -1.65 3.97
N VAL A 115 -17.02 -2.98 3.99
CA VAL A 115 -18.10 -3.87 4.43
C VAL A 115 -17.59 -4.85 5.48
N ALA A 116 -17.92 -4.60 6.74
CA ALA A 116 -17.69 -5.50 7.86
C ALA A 116 -18.88 -6.47 7.98
N LYS A 117 -18.75 -7.64 7.37
CA LYS A 117 -19.86 -8.57 7.11
C LYS A 117 -20.49 -9.12 8.38
N ASP A 118 -19.69 -9.59 9.32
CA ASP A 118 -20.14 -10.22 10.57
C ASP A 118 -20.72 -9.16 11.53
N ASP A 119 -20.20 -7.94 11.46
CA ASP A 119 -20.71 -6.80 12.22
C ASP A 119 -22.01 -6.24 11.65
N ARG A 120 -22.36 -6.60 10.41
CA ARG A 120 -23.42 -5.99 9.60
C ARG A 120 -23.29 -4.47 9.53
N LYS A 121 -22.06 -4.00 9.36
CA LYS A 121 -21.71 -2.58 9.22
C LYS A 121 -21.02 -2.30 7.90
N MET A 122 -21.32 -1.17 7.31
CA MET A 122 -20.69 -0.68 6.09
C MET A 122 -20.36 0.80 6.22
N ARG A 123 -19.33 1.24 5.51
CA ARG A 123 -18.90 2.65 5.48
C ARG A 123 -18.36 3.04 4.12
N ILE A 124 -18.59 4.28 3.72
CA ILE A 124 -17.94 4.90 2.58
C ILE A 124 -17.05 6.01 3.13
N GLU A 125 -15.75 5.95 2.85
CA GLU A 125 -14.79 7.04 3.06
C GLU A 125 -14.64 7.82 1.75
N VAL A 126 -14.70 9.15 1.85
CA VAL A 126 -14.60 10.05 0.69
C VAL A 126 -13.40 10.97 0.87
N GLY A 127 -12.56 11.05 -0.16
CA GLY A 127 -11.42 11.97 -0.22
C GLY A 127 -11.87 13.42 -0.40
N TYR A 128 -11.03 14.37 0.03
CA TYR A 128 -11.38 15.79 0.04
C TYR A 128 -11.83 16.34 -1.32
N GLY A 129 -11.21 15.85 -2.41
CA GLY A 129 -11.53 16.28 -3.77
C GLY A 129 -12.91 15.86 -4.26
N LEU A 130 -13.56 14.92 -3.56
CA LEU A 130 -14.88 14.41 -3.91
C LEU A 130 -15.98 14.84 -2.95
N GLU A 131 -15.71 15.64 -1.92
CA GLU A 131 -16.74 16.10 -0.97
C GLU A 131 -17.84 16.94 -1.64
N GLY A 132 -17.52 17.67 -2.72
CA GLY A 132 -18.51 18.39 -3.53
C GLY A 132 -19.43 17.45 -4.31
N ALA A 133 -18.86 16.39 -4.89
CA ALA A 133 -19.59 15.42 -5.71
C ALA A 133 -20.36 14.39 -4.86
N ILE A 134 -19.74 13.94 -3.77
CA ILE A 134 -20.24 12.94 -2.82
C ILE A 134 -20.19 13.51 -1.39
N PRO A 135 -21.07 14.48 -1.06
CA PRO A 135 -21.24 14.90 0.34
C PRO A 135 -21.72 13.74 1.23
N ASP A 136 -21.57 13.88 2.54
CA ASP A 136 -22.05 12.91 3.54
C ASP A 136 -23.51 12.48 3.33
N ALA A 137 -24.37 13.42 2.93
CA ALA A 137 -25.77 13.12 2.64
C ALA A 137 -25.95 12.17 1.44
N VAL A 138 -25.11 12.29 0.42
CA VAL A 138 -25.10 11.40 -0.75
C VAL A 138 -24.52 10.04 -0.36
N ALA A 139 -23.37 10.02 0.33
CA ALA A 139 -22.77 8.79 0.85
C ALA A 139 -23.76 8.01 1.73
N LYS A 140 -24.46 8.71 2.63
CA LYS A 140 -25.49 8.13 3.51
C LYS A 140 -26.63 7.53 2.71
N ARG A 141 -27.10 8.20 1.66
CA ARG A 141 -28.15 7.69 0.78
C ARG A 141 -27.72 6.42 0.04
N ILE A 142 -26.48 6.38 -0.45
CA ILE A 142 -25.93 5.17 -1.10
C ILE A 142 -25.96 4.00 -0.12
N VAL A 143 -25.49 4.22 1.10
CA VAL A 143 -25.50 3.22 2.18
C VAL A 143 -26.92 2.78 2.53
N SER A 144 -27.83 3.72 2.81
CA SER A 144 -29.17 3.39 3.33
C SER A 144 -30.13 2.85 2.28
N ASP A 145 -30.07 3.38 1.05
CA ASP A 145 -31.10 3.16 0.03
C ASP A 145 -30.66 2.15 -1.04
N LEU A 146 -29.35 1.98 -1.25
CA LEU A 146 -28.82 1.09 -2.30
C LEU A 146 -28.16 -0.16 -1.73
N MET A 147 -27.29 -0.01 -0.73
CA MET A 147 -26.53 -1.13 -0.17
C MET A 147 -27.33 -1.90 0.87
N ALA A 148 -27.79 -1.24 1.93
CA ALA A 148 -28.49 -1.89 3.04
C ALA A 148 -29.68 -2.77 2.64
N PRO A 149 -30.64 -2.36 1.78
CA PRO A 149 -31.75 -3.22 1.42
C PRO A 149 -31.33 -4.48 0.65
N ARG A 150 -30.27 -4.42 -0.15
CA ARG A 150 -29.75 -5.58 -0.89
C ARG A 150 -28.95 -6.51 0.01
N PHE A 151 -28.14 -5.96 0.90
CA PHE A 151 -27.38 -6.77 1.87
C PHE A 151 -28.31 -7.54 2.82
N ARG A 152 -29.47 -6.97 3.20
CA ARG A 152 -30.52 -7.71 3.95
C ARG A 152 -31.07 -8.93 3.21
N GLN A 153 -31.04 -8.89 1.87
CA GLN A 153 -31.48 -9.99 1.01
C GLN A 153 -30.34 -10.97 0.67
N GLY A 154 -29.13 -10.73 1.20
CA GLY A 154 -27.93 -11.50 0.86
C GLY A 154 -27.28 -11.12 -0.47
N ASP A 155 -27.80 -10.11 -1.17
CA ASP A 155 -27.27 -9.62 -2.44
C ASP A 155 -26.16 -8.58 -2.22
N PHE A 156 -24.97 -9.06 -1.85
CA PHE A 156 -23.80 -8.21 -1.64
C PHE A 156 -23.25 -7.62 -2.94
N ALA A 157 -23.18 -8.42 -4.00
CA ALA A 157 -22.68 -7.98 -5.30
C ALA A 157 -23.56 -6.87 -5.87
N GLY A 158 -24.88 -7.06 -5.93
CA GLY A 158 -25.80 -6.03 -6.43
C GLY A 158 -25.82 -4.77 -5.57
N GLY A 159 -25.60 -4.88 -4.25
CA GLY A 159 -25.42 -3.73 -3.35
C GLY A 159 -24.18 -2.92 -3.68
N LEU A 160 -23.06 -3.59 -3.89
CA LEU A 160 -21.79 -2.94 -4.25
C LEU A 160 -21.82 -2.36 -5.66
N GLU A 161 -22.38 -3.08 -6.64
CA GLU A 161 -22.53 -2.59 -8.02
C GLU A 161 -23.36 -1.32 -8.07
N ALA A 162 -24.48 -1.28 -7.35
CA ALA A 162 -25.31 -0.08 -7.27
C ALA A 162 -24.60 1.08 -6.57
N ALA A 163 -23.79 0.79 -5.54
CA ALA A 163 -22.97 1.81 -4.88
C ALA A 163 -21.92 2.39 -5.84
N VAL A 164 -21.16 1.54 -6.55
CA VAL A 164 -20.16 1.96 -7.54
C VAL A 164 -20.80 2.78 -8.66
N ALA A 165 -21.96 2.36 -9.17
CA ALA A 165 -22.68 3.10 -10.19
C ALA A 165 -23.14 4.48 -9.71
N ALA A 166 -23.64 4.59 -8.47
CA ALA A 166 -24.04 5.85 -7.86
C ALA A 166 -22.85 6.77 -7.60
N ILE A 167 -21.72 6.22 -7.14
CA ILE A 167 -20.45 6.93 -6.97
C ILE A 167 -19.99 7.49 -8.32
N GLY A 168 -19.90 6.65 -9.35
CA GLY A 168 -19.49 7.05 -10.70
C GLY A 168 -20.38 8.15 -11.28
N LYS A 169 -21.70 8.07 -11.08
CA LYS A 169 -22.64 9.12 -11.50
C LYS A 169 -22.44 10.44 -10.75
N SER A 170 -22.16 10.37 -9.46
CA SER A 170 -21.92 11.56 -8.62
C SER A 170 -20.64 12.27 -9.06
N ILE A 171 -19.57 11.50 -9.28
CA ILE A 171 -18.28 11.99 -9.80
C ILE A 171 -18.42 12.56 -11.21
N ALA A 172 -19.26 11.97 -12.06
CA ALA A 172 -19.42 12.41 -13.44
C ALA A 172 -19.99 13.84 -13.57
N GLY A 173 -20.74 14.31 -12.57
CA GLY A 173 -21.28 15.66 -12.49
C GLY A 173 -20.27 16.74 -12.05
N GLU A 174 -19.09 16.34 -11.59
CA GLU A 174 -18.07 17.24 -11.04
C GLU A 174 -17.03 17.61 -12.09
N ALA A 175 -16.52 18.85 -12.04
CA ALA A 175 -15.45 19.34 -12.91
C ALA A 175 -14.07 18.94 -12.35
N LEU A 176 -13.78 17.65 -12.31
CA LEU A 176 -12.47 17.15 -11.88
C LEU A 176 -11.42 17.32 -12.99
N PRO A 177 -10.14 17.58 -12.65
CA PRO A 177 -9.05 17.50 -13.61
C PRO A 177 -9.05 16.10 -14.24
N LEU A 178 -9.25 16.05 -15.56
CA LEU A 178 -9.22 14.78 -16.29
C LEU A 178 -7.90 14.04 -16.01
N PRO A 179 -7.92 12.70 -15.95
CA PRO A 179 -6.69 11.95 -15.81
C PRO A 179 -5.74 12.41 -16.92
N ALA A 180 -4.54 12.86 -16.55
CA ALA A 180 -3.52 13.19 -17.52
C ALA A 180 -3.36 11.94 -18.38
N SER A 181 -3.64 12.07 -19.69
CA SER A 181 -3.46 10.95 -20.60
C SER A 181 -2.02 10.49 -20.43
N SER A 182 -1.82 9.30 -19.88
CA SER A 182 -0.55 8.59 -19.91
C SER A 182 -0.32 8.14 -21.36
N GLY A 183 -0.17 9.12 -22.25
CA GLY A 183 0.56 8.95 -23.49
C GLY A 183 1.97 8.57 -23.08
N ALA A 184 2.42 7.43 -23.60
CA ALA A 184 3.73 6.88 -23.41
C ALA A 184 4.82 7.96 -23.59
N ALA A 185 5.22 8.54 -22.47
CA ALA A 185 6.45 9.25 -22.26
C ALA A 185 6.74 9.08 -20.76
N ASP A 186 7.04 7.84 -20.38
CA ASP A 186 7.82 7.56 -19.19
C ASP A 186 9.22 8.12 -19.47
N GLY A 187 9.31 9.44 -19.46
CA GLY A 187 10.55 10.17 -19.52
C GLY A 187 11.26 9.81 -18.25
N LEU A 188 12.27 8.95 -18.38
CA LEU A 188 13.14 8.50 -17.30
C LEU A 188 13.40 9.69 -16.37
N ASP A 189 12.74 9.65 -15.21
CA ASP A 189 12.80 10.73 -14.23
C ASP A 189 14.27 11.06 -13.95
N GLY A 190 14.64 12.33 -13.79
CA GLY A 190 16.05 12.75 -13.76
C GLY A 190 16.88 11.98 -12.70
N SER A 191 16.22 11.54 -11.63
CA SER A 191 16.77 10.65 -10.60
C SER A 191 17.10 9.22 -11.12
N ASN A 192 16.19 8.61 -11.89
CA ASN A 192 16.39 7.29 -12.50
C ASN A 192 17.50 7.29 -13.54
N LEU A 193 17.68 8.41 -14.27
CA LEU A 193 18.78 8.58 -15.22
C LEU A 193 20.15 8.67 -14.53
N ILE A 194 20.23 9.32 -13.36
CA ILE A 194 21.47 9.40 -12.57
C ILE A 194 21.86 8.02 -12.04
N VAL A 195 20.89 7.24 -11.53
CA VAL A 195 21.12 5.85 -11.10
C VAL A 195 21.56 4.99 -12.27
N LEU A 196 20.90 5.11 -13.43
CA LEU A 196 21.26 4.37 -14.65
C LEU A 196 22.67 4.73 -15.14
N LEU A 197 23.05 6.00 -15.12
CA LEU A 197 24.41 6.45 -15.44
C LEU A 197 25.45 5.79 -14.51
N PHE A 198 25.16 5.73 -13.22
CA PHE A 198 26.05 5.10 -12.23
C PHE A 198 26.19 3.60 -12.48
N VAL A 199 25.10 2.92 -12.81
CA VAL A 199 25.08 1.48 -13.17
C VAL A 199 25.89 1.24 -14.44
N VAL A 200 25.71 2.03 -15.50
CA VAL A 200 26.45 1.89 -16.76
C VAL A 200 27.96 2.10 -16.54
N ILE A 201 28.36 3.09 -15.74
CA ILE A 201 29.76 3.34 -15.41
C ILE A 201 30.34 2.19 -14.57
N ALA A 202 29.61 1.71 -13.56
CA ALA A 202 30.06 0.62 -12.70
C ALA A 202 30.22 -0.71 -13.46
N PHE A 203 29.32 -1.01 -14.40
CA PHE A 203 29.34 -2.23 -15.21
C PHE A 203 30.16 -2.12 -16.51
N SER A 204 30.69 -0.95 -16.85
CA SER A 204 31.55 -0.73 -18.04
C SER A 204 32.79 -1.64 -18.07
N GLY A 205 33.31 -2.05 -16.91
CA GLY A 205 34.40 -3.00 -16.79
C GLY A 205 33.99 -4.45 -17.12
N VAL A 206 32.76 -4.83 -16.77
CA VAL A 206 32.19 -6.15 -17.08
C VAL A 206 31.88 -6.28 -18.57
N LEU A 207 31.31 -5.24 -19.18
CA LEU A 207 31.07 -5.17 -20.62
C LEU A 207 32.37 -5.30 -21.44
N ARG A 208 33.47 -4.71 -20.96
CA ARG A 208 34.80 -4.92 -21.56
C ARG A 208 35.33 -6.33 -21.34
N ALA A 209 35.15 -6.90 -20.15
CA ALA A 209 35.58 -8.28 -19.87
C ALA A 209 34.85 -9.31 -20.76
N MET A 210 33.59 -9.04 -21.11
CA MET A 210 32.78 -9.92 -21.98
C MET A 210 32.99 -9.65 -23.48
N PHE A 211 33.18 -8.40 -23.90
CA PHE A 211 33.15 -8.01 -25.32
C PHE A 211 34.38 -7.22 -25.79
N GLY A 212 35.45 -7.18 -24.99
CA GLY A 212 36.71 -6.51 -25.33
C GLY A 212 36.56 -5.00 -25.54
N GLY A 213 37.40 -4.43 -26.42
CA GLY A 213 37.42 -2.99 -26.71
C GLY A 213 36.10 -2.42 -27.24
N VAL A 214 35.30 -3.25 -27.91
CA VAL A 214 33.98 -2.87 -28.43
C VAL A 214 32.99 -2.64 -27.29
N GLY A 215 33.04 -3.45 -26.23
CA GLY A 215 32.21 -3.28 -25.04
C GLY A 215 32.49 -1.97 -24.30
N SER A 216 33.76 -1.54 -24.24
CA SER A 216 34.12 -0.23 -23.64
C SER A 216 33.65 0.97 -24.46
N LEU A 217 33.58 0.85 -25.79
CA LEU A 217 33.07 1.91 -26.67
C LEU A 217 31.54 2.01 -26.59
N ALA A 218 30.84 0.88 -26.51
CA ALA A 218 29.40 0.85 -26.31
C ALA A 218 29.01 1.48 -24.96
N ALA A 219 29.71 1.14 -23.87
CA ALA A 219 29.48 1.73 -22.56
C ALA A 219 29.75 3.25 -22.54
N ALA A 220 30.80 3.71 -23.22
CA ALA A 220 31.13 5.14 -23.33
C ALA A 220 30.06 5.92 -24.13
N GLY A 221 29.52 5.33 -25.20
CA GLY A 221 28.43 5.92 -25.98
C GLY A 221 27.14 6.08 -25.17
N VAL A 222 26.75 5.05 -24.42
CA VAL A 222 25.55 5.09 -23.56
C VAL A 222 25.73 6.09 -22.41
N ALA A 223 26.89 6.09 -21.74
CA ALA A 223 27.17 7.04 -20.66
C ALA A 223 27.21 8.49 -21.15
N GLY A 224 27.74 8.74 -22.35
CA GLY A 224 27.74 10.07 -22.97
C GLY A 224 26.34 10.56 -23.33
N TRP A 225 25.50 9.68 -23.88
CA TRP A 225 24.10 10.01 -24.19
C TRP A 225 23.29 10.31 -22.92
N LEU A 226 23.47 9.52 -21.86
CA LEU A 226 22.84 9.76 -20.56
C LEU A 226 23.31 11.05 -19.90
N GLY A 227 24.61 11.36 -19.95
CA GLY A 227 25.16 12.62 -19.46
C GLY A 227 24.61 13.85 -20.20
N TRP A 228 24.39 13.73 -21.51
CA TRP A 228 23.71 14.78 -22.27
C TRP A 228 22.25 14.94 -21.87
N ALA A 229 21.52 13.83 -21.74
CA ALA A 229 20.09 13.83 -21.41
C ALA A 229 19.80 14.41 -20.01
N ILE A 230 20.69 14.19 -19.03
CA ILE A 230 20.53 14.67 -17.66
C ILE A 230 20.87 16.17 -17.54
N PHE A 231 21.97 16.60 -18.14
CA PHE A 231 22.53 17.92 -17.89
C PHE A 231 22.26 18.94 -19.01
N ALA A 232 21.60 18.51 -20.10
CA ALA A 232 21.38 19.28 -21.33
C ALA A 232 22.65 19.98 -21.87
N SER A 233 23.83 19.43 -21.54
CA SER A 233 25.13 20.06 -21.77
C SER A 233 26.05 19.11 -22.53
N VAL A 234 26.59 19.60 -23.65
CA VAL A 234 27.56 18.87 -24.49
C VAL A 234 28.85 18.59 -23.71
N LEU A 235 29.22 19.46 -22.77
CA LEU A 235 30.37 19.28 -21.89
C LEU A 235 30.17 18.11 -20.91
N ALA A 236 28.99 18.01 -20.30
CA ALA A 236 28.67 16.91 -19.40
C ALA A 236 28.62 15.56 -20.14
N ALA A 237 28.09 15.53 -21.36
CA ALA A 237 28.11 14.36 -22.24
C ALA A 237 29.54 13.85 -22.50
N GLY A 238 30.44 14.77 -22.86
CA GLY A 238 31.85 14.47 -23.11
C GLY A 238 32.57 13.93 -21.87
N LEU A 239 32.39 14.59 -20.71
CA LEU A 239 33.02 14.18 -19.46
C LEU A 239 32.55 12.80 -18.98
N SER A 240 31.26 12.51 -19.11
CA SER A 240 30.65 11.22 -18.71
C SER A 240 31.17 10.06 -19.56
N GLY A 241 31.21 10.25 -20.89
CA GLY A 241 31.73 9.24 -21.82
C GLY A 241 33.23 8.97 -21.63
N VAL A 242 34.02 10.02 -21.41
CA VAL A 242 35.46 9.89 -21.11
C VAL A 242 35.68 9.19 -19.78
N ALA A 243 34.90 9.53 -18.73
CA ALA A 243 34.99 8.88 -17.43
C ALA A 243 34.69 7.37 -17.50
N ALA A 244 33.62 6.97 -18.19
CA ALA A 244 33.27 5.55 -18.38
C ALA A 244 34.37 4.79 -19.14
N PHE A 245 34.92 5.40 -20.20
CA PHE A 245 36.00 4.81 -20.99
C PHE A 245 37.28 4.64 -20.18
N VAL A 246 37.70 5.69 -19.46
CA VAL A 246 38.91 5.66 -18.61
C VAL A 246 38.73 4.69 -17.44
N PHE A 247 37.55 4.65 -16.81
CA PHE A 247 37.27 3.72 -15.71
C PHE A 247 37.30 2.25 -16.16
N SER A 248 36.76 1.95 -17.35
CA SER A 248 36.85 0.63 -17.97
C SER A 248 38.29 0.22 -18.29
N PHE A 249 39.17 1.19 -18.61
CA PHE A 249 40.58 0.96 -18.89
C PHE A 249 41.44 0.85 -17.61
N ALA A 250 41.17 1.68 -16.60
CA ALA A 250 41.92 1.74 -15.35
C ALA A 250 41.72 0.49 -14.46
N ARG A 251 40.57 -0.19 -14.58
CA ARG A 251 40.29 -1.44 -13.85
C ARG A 251 40.83 -2.69 -14.56
N GLY A 252 41.30 -2.55 -15.80
CA GLY A 252 41.78 -3.65 -16.64
C GLY A 252 43.27 -3.95 -16.49
N ASN A 253 43.74 -4.27 -15.27
CA ASN A 253 45.00 -5.02 -15.09
C ASN A 253 45.19 -5.72 -13.71
N SER A 254 44.21 -5.69 -12.78
CA SER A 254 44.29 -6.50 -11.56
C SER A 254 43.60 -7.85 -11.80
N GLY A 255 44.41 -8.86 -12.13
CA GLY A 255 43.96 -10.16 -12.60
C GLY A 255 43.06 -10.94 -11.63
N TRP A 256 42.01 -11.53 -12.19
CA TRP A 256 41.41 -12.74 -11.65
C TRP A 256 42.06 -13.91 -12.40
N SER A 257 43.16 -14.44 -11.87
CA SER A 257 43.78 -15.66 -12.42
C SER A 257 42.89 -16.86 -12.09
N SER A 258 42.43 -17.55 -13.13
CA SER A 258 41.81 -18.88 -13.03
C SER A 258 42.83 -19.89 -12.50
N GLY A 259 42.57 -20.48 -11.34
CA GLY A 259 43.27 -21.67 -10.84
C GLY A 259 42.22 -22.60 -10.22
N GLY A 260 41.88 -23.68 -10.92
CA GLY A 260 40.76 -24.54 -10.57
C GLY A 260 40.97 -25.43 -9.36
N ARG A 261 39.88 -26.08 -8.92
CA ARG A 261 39.74 -27.53 -8.61
C ARG A 261 38.54 -27.78 -7.68
N GLY A 262 37.53 -28.48 -8.22
CA GLY A 262 36.62 -29.39 -7.48
C GLY A 262 35.53 -28.78 -6.60
N GLY A 263 34.29 -29.25 -6.76
CA GLY A 263 33.26 -29.08 -5.72
C GLY A 263 31.82 -28.99 -6.23
N HIS A 264 31.20 -30.16 -6.38
CA HIS A 264 29.78 -30.47 -6.18
C HIS A 264 28.74 -29.35 -5.93
N GLY A 265 27.65 -29.43 -6.70
CA GLY A 265 26.29 -29.29 -6.17
C GLY A 265 25.65 -27.90 -6.27
N GLY A 266 24.55 -27.80 -7.00
CA GLY A 266 23.64 -26.65 -6.92
C GLY A 266 22.94 -26.35 -8.24
N THR A 267 21.91 -27.13 -8.56
CA THR A 267 20.94 -26.77 -9.59
C THR A 267 20.17 -25.53 -9.11
N PHE A 268 20.53 -24.34 -9.59
CA PHE A 268 19.69 -23.14 -9.43
C PHE A 268 18.81 -23.00 -10.67
N GLY A 269 17.63 -23.61 -10.60
CA GLY A 269 16.50 -23.25 -11.44
C GLY A 269 15.97 -21.89 -10.99
N GLY A 270 16.42 -20.83 -11.64
CA GLY A 270 15.82 -19.49 -11.51
C GLY A 270 14.52 -19.44 -12.30
N GLY A 271 13.43 -19.86 -11.67
CA GLY A 271 12.08 -19.58 -12.16
C GLY A 271 11.85 -18.08 -12.15
N TRP A 272 11.78 -17.46 -13.33
CA TRP A 272 11.15 -16.16 -13.52
C TRP A 272 9.64 -16.35 -13.32
N SER A 273 9.15 -16.19 -12.09
CA SER A 273 7.74 -15.93 -11.85
C SER A 273 7.51 -14.43 -12.02
N GLY A 274 6.83 -14.06 -13.11
CA GLY A 274 6.29 -12.72 -13.29
C GLY A 274 5.41 -12.35 -12.10
N GLY A 275 5.90 -11.43 -11.26
CA GLY A 275 5.13 -10.83 -10.20
C GLY A 275 4.15 -9.85 -10.81
N GLY A 276 2.85 -10.16 -10.71
CA GLY A 276 1.78 -9.25 -11.13
C GLY A 276 1.92 -7.91 -10.42
N GLY A 277 1.81 -6.83 -11.20
CA GLY A 277 1.74 -5.48 -10.68
C GLY A 277 0.53 -5.34 -9.77
N GLY A 278 0.76 -5.14 -8.48
CA GLY A 278 -0.31 -4.80 -7.53
C GLY A 278 -0.80 -3.39 -7.79
N TRP A 279 -2.11 -3.18 -7.71
CA TRP A 279 -2.70 -1.84 -7.69
C TRP A 279 -2.38 -1.16 -6.36
N SER A 280 -1.98 0.12 -6.42
CA SER A 280 -1.67 0.94 -5.26
C SER A 280 -2.38 2.31 -5.35
N GLY A 281 -2.66 2.93 -4.21
CA GLY A 281 -3.25 4.27 -4.16
C GLY A 281 -2.31 5.33 -4.73
N GLY A 282 -2.90 6.37 -5.35
CA GLY A 282 -2.18 7.48 -5.97
C GLY A 282 -1.69 8.56 -5.00
N GLY A 283 -1.84 8.38 -3.69
CA GLY A 283 -1.40 9.33 -2.67
C GLY A 283 -2.45 10.34 -2.19
N GLY A 284 -3.73 10.10 -2.45
CA GLY A 284 -4.84 10.99 -2.06
C GLY A 284 -5.06 11.07 -0.55
N GLY A 285 -5.47 12.26 -0.10
CA GLY A 285 -5.84 12.57 1.27
C GLY A 285 -7.33 12.39 1.57
N PHE A 286 -7.65 12.05 2.82
CA PHE A 286 -9.02 11.90 3.33
C PHE A 286 -9.26 12.80 4.54
N GLY A 287 -10.46 13.36 4.64
CA GLY A 287 -10.87 14.20 5.76
C GLY A 287 -11.72 13.55 6.83
N GLY A 288 -12.01 12.25 6.68
CA GLY A 288 -12.99 11.54 7.49
C GLY A 288 -14.45 11.79 7.06
N GLY A 289 -14.66 12.50 5.96
CA GLY A 289 -15.96 12.64 5.30
C GLY A 289 -16.48 11.31 4.76
N GLY A 290 -17.80 11.16 4.73
CA GLY A 290 -18.46 9.92 4.32
C GLY A 290 -19.61 9.50 5.23
N ALA A 291 -20.05 8.25 5.09
CA ALA A 291 -21.19 7.74 5.85
C ALA A 291 -21.04 6.27 6.21
N SER A 292 -21.41 5.93 7.44
CA SER A 292 -21.56 4.55 7.91
C SER A 292 -23.04 4.17 8.10
N GLY A 293 -23.32 2.88 8.07
CA GLY A 293 -24.64 2.31 8.30
C GLY A 293 -24.58 0.82 8.54
N GLY A 294 -25.72 0.22 8.88
CA GLY A 294 -25.86 -1.21 9.07
C GLY A 294 -27.08 -1.78 8.36
N TRP A 295 -27.15 -3.11 8.26
CA TRP A 295 -28.23 -3.82 7.58
C TRP A 295 -28.86 -4.93 8.41
#